data_AF-A0A9E5TJ12-F1
#
_entry.id   AF-A0A9E5TJ12-F1
#
_cell.length_a   1.000
_cell.length_b   1.000
_cell.length_c   1.000
_cell.angle_alpha   90.00
_cell.angle_beta   90.00
_cell.angle_gamma   90.00
#
_symmetry.space_group_name_H-M   'P 1'
#
loop_
_entity.id
_entity.type
_entity.pdbx_description
1 polymer ?
#
loop_
_entity_poly.entity_id
_entity_poly.type
_entity_poly.pdbx_seq_one_letter_code
_entity_poly.pdbx_strand_id
1 'polypeptide(L)'
;MKVTRNVIEDLLPLYLADEVSADTRTLVEEYLETDPELANVAQDLAKMDLPGDIPVPLTKEDQMEAYKEAKRLMFLRTVVLVTTIAITLSCAFGGVLLAIVWFGVYRLVS
;
A
#
# COMPACT_ATOMS: atom_id res chain seq x y z
N MET A 1 15.09 31.64 18.65
CA MET A 1 14.39 31.88 17.37
C MET A 1 13.03 32.46 17.68
N LYS A 2 12.51 33.39 16.86
CA LYS A 2 11.12 33.84 17.00
C LYS A 2 10.25 32.91 16.17
N VAL A 3 9.25 32.32 16.80
CA VAL A 3 8.22 31.56 16.08
C VAL A 3 7.39 32.55 15.27
N THR A 4 7.15 32.24 14.00
CA THR A 4 6.42 33.11 13.09
C THR A 4 5.00 32.59 12.90
N ARG A 5 4.09 33.48 12.49
CA ARG A 5 2.70 33.13 12.16
C ARG A 5 2.61 31.93 11.22
N ASN A 6 3.42 31.92 10.16
CA ASN A 6 3.42 30.83 9.18
C ASN A 6 3.77 29.48 9.82
N VAL A 7 4.71 29.44 10.76
CA VAL A 7 5.05 28.19 11.47
C VAL A 7 3.86 27.70 12.29
N ILE A 8 3.09 28.61 12.89
CA ILE A 8 1.87 28.24 13.62
C ILE A 8 0.78 27.77 12.64
N GLU A 9 0.59 28.45 11.51
CA GLU A 9 -0.35 28.05 10.46
C GLU A 9 -0.05 26.64 9.92
N ASP A 10 1.21 26.30 9.72
CA ASP A 10 1.64 24.96 9.30
C ASP A 10 1.34 23.89 10.38
N LEU A 11 1.38 24.27 11.66
CA LEU A 11 1.12 23.39 12.80
C LEU A 11 -0.37 23.28 13.16
N LEU A 12 -1.22 24.22 12.71
CA LEU A 12 -2.64 24.26 13.05
C LEU A 12 -3.38 22.95 12.71
N PRO A 13 -3.23 22.34 11.52
CA PRO A 13 -3.93 21.09 11.20
C PRO A 13 -3.56 19.96 12.17
N LEU A 14 -2.27 19.82 12.49
CA LEU A 14 -1.78 18.79 13.41
C LEU A 14 -2.25 19.06 14.86
N TYR A 15 -2.28 20.33 15.27
CA TYR A 15 -2.80 20.74 16.58
C TYR A 15 -4.30 20.43 16.71
N LEU A 16 -5.08 20.71 15.67
CA LEU A 16 -6.52 20.41 15.63
C LEU A 16 -6.79 18.90 15.62
N ALA A 17 -5.92 18.10 14.99
CA ALA A 17 -5.98 16.65 14.95
C ALA A 17 -5.46 15.95 16.23
N ASP A 18 -4.98 16.70 17.24
CA ASP A 18 -4.32 16.16 18.44
C ASP A 18 -3.09 15.28 18.15
N GLU A 19 -2.39 15.54 17.03
CA GLU A 19 -1.20 14.80 16.59
C GLU A 19 0.13 15.49 16.94
N VAL A 20 0.09 16.51 17.80
CA VAL A 20 1.27 17.28 18.23
C VAL A 20 1.70 16.91 19.65
N SER A 21 2.99 17.09 19.95
CA SER A 21 3.49 16.93 21.32
C SER A 21 2.90 17.99 22.27
N ALA A 22 2.90 17.71 23.58
CA ALA A 22 2.42 18.65 24.60
C ALA A 22 3.14 20.01 24.53
N ASP A 23 4.46 20.02 24.33
CA ASP A 23 5.25 21.24 24.23
C ASP A 23 4.83 22.08 23.01
N THR A 24 4.55 21.43 21.88
CA THR A 24 4.08 22.09 20.65
C THR A 24 2.65 22.61 20.80
N ARG A 25 1.80 21.89 21.53
CA ARG A 25 0.42 22.31 21.83
C ARG A 25 0.41 23.61 22.63
N THR A 26 1.16 23.68 23.73
CA THR A 26 1.27 24.90 24.53
C THR A 26 1.81 26.07 23.72
N LEU A 27 2.81 25.84 22.86
CA LEU A 27 3.34 26.87 21.97
C LEU A 27 2.27 27.46 21.03
N VAL A 28 1.43 26.60 20.43
CA VAL A 28 0.36 27.04 19.53
C VAL A 28 -0.72 27.80 20.30
N GLU A 29 -1.12 27.30 21.47
CA GLU A 29 -2.11 27.95 22.34
C GLU A 29 -1.65 29.37 22.76
N GLU A 30 -0.41 29.50 23.24
CA GLU A 30 0.18 30.80 23.60
C GLU A 30 0.21 31.77 22.42
N TYR A 31 0.49 31.28 21.20
CA TYR A 31 0.50 32.14 20.02
C TYR A 31 -0.91 32.59 19.63
N LEU A 32 -1.91 31.70 19.69
CA LEU A 32 -3.30 32.02 19.37
C LEU A 32 -3.92 33.04 20.36
N GLU A 33 -3.47 33.06 21.62
CA GLU A 33 -3.87 34.10 22.58
C GLU A 33 -3.38 35.50 22.15
N THR A 34 -2.23 35.57 21.48
CA THR A 34 -1.63 36.85 21.03
C THR A 34 -2.13 37.33 19.67
N ASP A 35 -2.64 36.42 18.83
CA ASP A 35 -3.15 36.71 17.48
C ASP A 35 -4.62 36.30 17.35
N PRO A 36 -5.57 37.20 17.68
CA PRO A 36 -6.99 36.90 17.60
C PRO A 36 -7.49 36.67 16.17
N GLU A 37 -6.79 37.17 15.14
CA GLU A 37 -7.16 36.85 13.75
C GLU A 37 -6.85 35.38 13.45
N LEU A 38 -5.66 34.91 13.85
CA LEU A 38 -5.26 33.52 13.67
C LEU A 38 -6.14 32.57 14.50
N ALA A 39 -6.55 32.98 15.70
CA ALA A 39 -7.50 32.22 16.52
C ALA A 39 -8.86 32.04 15.83
N ASN A 40 -9.37 33.07 15.16
CA ASN A 40 -10.61 32.95 14.37
C ASN A 40 -10.43 31.97 13.20
N VAL A 41 -9.31 32.04 12.49
CA VAL A 41 -8.98 31.09 11.41
C VAL A 41 -8.92 29.66 11.94
N ALA A 42 -8.26 29.43 13.08
CA ALA A 42 -8.19 28.11 13.71
C ALA A 42 -9.58 27.58 14.10
N GLN A 43 -10.48 28.44 14.61
CA GLN A 43 -11.86 28.06 14.90
C GLN A 43 -12.66 27.74 13.64
N ASP A 44 -12.48 28.50 12.56
CA ASP A 44 -13.17 28.25 11.31
C ASP A 44 -12.66 26.98 10.63
N LEU A 45 -11.35 26.71 10.70
CA LEU A 45 -10.76 25.44 10.31
C LEU A 45 -11.34 24.29 11.14
N ALA A 46 -11.40 24.42 12.47
CA ALA A 46 -12.01 23.40 13.34
C ALA A 46 -13.49 23.13 13.01
N LYS A 47 -14.23 24.14 12.54
CA LYS A 47 -15.62 24.00 12.07
C LYS A 47 -15.71 23.36 10.68
N MET A 48 -14.76 23.65 9.78
CA MET A 48 -14.70 23.06 8.44
C MET A 48 -14.22 21.60 8.48
N ASP A 49 -13.33 21.27 9.39
CA ASP A 49 -12.79 19.92 9.64
C ASP A 49 -13.75 19.03 10.47
N LEU A 50 -15.00 19.48 10.65
CA LEU A 50 -16.10 18.63 11.10
C LEU A 50 -16.89 18.04 9.92
N PRO A 51 -16.32 17.12 9.14
CA PRO A 51 -16.86 15.78 9.00
C PRO A 51 -16.14 14.95 10.06
N GLY A 52 -16.66 15.00 11.29
CA GLY A 52 -16.12 14.20 12.38
C GLY A 52 -15.95 12.77 11.93
N ASP A 53 -14.75 12.24 12.14
CA ASP A 53 -14.40 10.85 11.95
C ASP A 53 -15.12 10.31 10.71
N ILE A 54 -14.71 10.70 9.49
CA ILE A 54 -15.01 9.81 8.37
C ILE A 54 -14.18 8.58 8.75
N PRO A 55 -14.78 7.51 9.31
CA PRO A 55 -14.02 6.29 9.29
C PRO A 55 -13.94 6.07 7.79
N VAL A 56 -12.77 6.13 7.17
CA VAL A 56 -12.67 5.53 5.85
C VAL A 56 -13.19 4.13 6.12
N PRO A 57 -14.41 3.78 5.66
CA PRO A 57 -14.89 2.45 5.86
C PRO A 57 -14.05 1.76 4.81
N LEU A 58 -12.83 1.36 5.19
CA LEU A 58 -12.20 0.23 4.57
C LEU A 58 -13.14 -0.90 4.93
N THR A 59 -14.25 -0.96 4.18
CA THR A 59 -15.20 -2.03 4.28
C THR A 59 -14.35 -3.27 4.15
N LYS A 60 -14.64 -4.29 4.96
CA LYS A 60 -13.89 -5.54 4.85
C LYS A 60 -13.96 -6.05 3.40
N GLU A 61 -14.98 -5.66 2.65
CA GLU A 61 -15.09 -5.80 1.21
C GLU A 61 -13.92 -5.15 0.45
N ASP A 62 -13.63 -3.85 0.62
CA ASP A 62 -12.56 -3.15 -0.11
C ASP A 62 -11.16 -3.72 0.21
N GLN A 63 -10.87 -4.05 1.48
CA GLN A 63 -9.61 -4.71 1.84
C GLN A 63 -9.50 -6.12 1.25
N MET A 64 -10.62 -6.84 1.21
CA MET A 64 -10.69 -8.19 0.65
C MET A 64 -10.58 -8.18 -0.87
N GLU A 65 -11.11 -7.15 -1.55
CA GLU A 65 -10.96 -6.97 -2.99
C GLU A 65 -9.51 -6.67 -3.37
N ALA A 66 -8.87 -5.70 -2.70
CA ALA A 66 -7.45 -5.40 -2.91
C ALA A 66 -6.57 -6.64 -2.64
N TYR A 67 -6.88 -7.42 -1.60
CA TYR A 67 -6.16 -8.66 -1.30
C TYR A 67 -6.39 -9.74 -2.37
N LYS A 68 -7.62 -9.89 -2.86
CA LYS A 68 -7.96 -10.86 -3.93
C LYS A 68 -7.29 -10.49 -5.24
N GLU A 69 -7.23 -9.22 -5.61
CA GLU A 69 -6.55 -8.76 -6.82
C GLU A 69 -5.05 -9.03 -6.76
N ALA A 70 -4.40 -8.69 -5.64
CA ALA A 70 -2.99 -9.00 -5.41
C ALA A 70 -2.73 -10.51 -5.48
N LYS A 71 -3.58 -11.31 -4.82
CA LYS A 71 -3.47 -12.77 -4.81
C LYS A 71 -3.69 -13.38 -6.20
N ARG A 72 -4.59 -12.82 -7.01
CA ARG A 72 -4.86 -13.29 -8.38
C ARG A 72 -3.66 -13.10 -9.29
N LEU A 73 -2.99 -11.95 -9.21
CA LEU A 73 -1.77 -11.68 -9.99
C LEU A 73 -0.62 -12.62 -9.58
N MET A 74 -0.43 -12.81 -8.26
CA MET A 74 0.57 -13.74 -7.74
C MET A 74 0.28 -15.20 -8.15
N PHE A 75 -0.98 -15.63 -8.09
CA PHE A 75 -1.39 -16.97 -8.47
C PHE A 75 -1.19 -17.21 -9.97
N LEU A 76 -1.60 -16.27 -10.83
CA LEU A 76 -1.41 -16.38 -12.27
C LEU A 76 0.08 -16.49 -12.63
N ARG A 77 0.93 -15.62 -12.06
CA ARG A 77 2.38 -15.66 -12.27
C ARG A 77 2.98 -16.99 -11.81
N THR A 78 2.54 -17.49 -10.65
CA THR A 78 3.04 -18.75 -10.09
C THR A 78 2.61 -19.95 -10.92
N VAL A 79 1.36 -20.01 -11.36
CA VAL A 79 0.84 -21.08 -12.22
C VAL A 79 1.56 -21.11 -13.56
N VAL A 80 1.76 -19.96 -14.21
CA VAL A 80 2.48 -19.88 -15.50
C VAL A 80 3.92 -20.37 -15.35
N LEU A 81 4.62 -20.01 -14.27
CA LEU A 81 6.00 -20.47 -14.05
C LEU A 81 6.05 -21.99 -13.83
N VAL A 82 5.17 -22.53 -12.99
CA VAL A 82 5.12 -23.97 -12.68
C VAL A 82 4.75 -24.78 -13.93
N THR A 83 3.76 -24.34 -14.71
CA THR A 83 3.37 -25.04 -15.94
C THR A 83 4.48 -25.00 -16.98
N THR A 84 5.16 -23.87 -17.14
CA THR A 84 6.30 -23.76 -18.05
C THR A 84 7.40 -24.77 -17.67
N ILE A 85 7.78 -24.82 -16.39
CA ILE A 85 8.80 -25.76 -15.89
C ILE A 85 8.36 -27.21 -16.10
N ALA A 86 7.10 -27.54 -15.77
CA ALA A 86 6.56 -28.89 -15.90
C ALA A 86 6.54 -29.36 -17.35
N ILE A 87 6.14 -28.50 -18.29
CA ILE A 87 6.15 -28.80 -19.73
C ILE A 87 7.57 -29.03 -20.22
N THR A 88 8.52 -28.16 -19.86
CA THR A 88 9.93 -28.32 -20.27
C THR A 88 10.51 -29.65 -19.78
N LEU A 89 10.27 -30.01 -18.52
CA LEU A 89 10.72 -31.29 -17.96
C LEU A 89 10.05 -32.48 -18.65
N SER A 90 8.75 -32.40 -18.90
CA SER A 90 7.99 -33.49 -19.56
C SER A 90 8.44 -33.69 -21.01
N CYS A 91 8.67 -32.63 -21.76
CA CYS A 91 9.20 -32.70 -23.13
C CYS A 91 10.62 -33.29 -23.17
N ALA A 92 11.50 -32.89 -22.24
CA ALA A 92 12.84 -33.45 -22.15
C ALA A 92 12.80 -34.96 -21.84
N PHE A 93 11.96 -35.38 -20.90
CA PHE A 93 11.79 -36.80 -20.57
C PHE A 93 11.19 -37.62 -21.72
N GLY A 94 10.13 -37.11 -22.35
CA GLY A 94 9.50 -37.77 -23.49
C GLY A 94 10.43 -37.91 -24.69
N GLY A 95 11.22 -36.88 -24.99
CA GLY A 95 12.21 -36.91 -26.06
C GLY A 95 13.31 -37.96 -25.83
N VAL A 96 13.79 -38.10 -24.59
CA VAL A 96 14.79 -39.12 -24.24
C VAL A 96 14.24 -40.54 -24.41
N LEU A 97 13.01 -40.79 -23.96
CA LEU A 97 12.37 -42.11 -24.10
C LEU A 97 12.17 -42.47 -25.58
N LEU A 98 11.69 -41.53 -26.40
CA LEU A 98 11.54 -41.74 -27.85
C LEU A 98 12.88 -42.00 -28.54
N ALA A 99 13.94 -41.29 -28.15
CA ALA A 99 15.28 -41.51 -28.69
C ALA A 99 15.85 -42.89 -28.34
N ILE A 100 15.63 -43.37 -27.11
CA ILE A 100 16.05 -44.71 -26.68
C ILE A 100 15.31 -45.80 -27.48
N VAL A 101 14.00 -45.66 -27.65
CA VAL A 101 13.19 -46.61 -28.43
C VAL A 101 13.62 -46.60 -29.90
N TRP A 102 13.79 -45.42 -30.50
CA TRP A 102 14.22 -45.28 -31.90
C TRP A 102 15.60 -45.90 -32.14
N PHE A 103 16.57 -45.63 -31.26
CA PHE A 103 17.92 -46.21 -31.35
C PHE A 103 17.91 -47.73 -31.17
N GLY A 104 17.10 -48.25 -30.24
CA GLY A 104 16.93 -49.69 -30.03
C GLY A 104 16.33 -50.39 -31.25
N VAL A 105 15.29 -49.82 -31.86
CA VAL A 105 14.68 -50.35 -33.09
C VAL A 105 15.64 -50.28 -34.27
N TYR A 106 16.35 -49.16 -34.46
CA TYR A 106 17.32 -49.00 -35.53
C TYR A 106 18.45 -50.04 -35.45
N ARG A 107 18.95 -50.32 -34.25
CA ARG A 107 19.98 -51.35 -34.02
C ARG A 107 19.47 -52.79 -34.23
N LEU A 108 18.17 -53.04 -34.10
CA LEU A 108 17.60 -54.39 -34.30
C LEU A 108 17.30 -54.69 -35.78
N VAL A 109 17.14 -53.65 -36.60
CA VAL A 109 16.81 -53.73 -38.03
C VAL A 109 18.06 -53.63 -38.92
N SER A 110 19.16 -53.07 -38.41
CA SER A 110 20.48 -53.01 -39.09
C SER A 110 21.36 -54.20 -38.76
#